data_AF-A0A972W326-F1
#
_entry.id   AF-A0A972W326-F1
#
_cell.length_a   1.000
_cell.length_b   1.000
_cell.length_c   1.000
_cell.angle_alpha   90.00
_cell.angle_beta   90.00
_cell.angle_gamma   90.00
#
_symmetry.space_group_name_H-M   'P 1'
#
loop_
_entity.id
_entity.type
_entity.pdbx_description
1 polymer ?
#
loop_
_entity_poly.entity_id
_entity_poly.type
_entity_poly.pdbx_seq_one_letter_code
_entity_poly.pdbx_strand_id
1 'polypeptide(L)' 'DCGGTYGYKEINEVSLNPKHPEYKSTKRWVGSNFDPMVCDLKTIQQNLGKFRKLIAEYEEGF' A
#
# COMPACT_ATOMS: atom_id res chain seq x y z
N ASP A 1 -0.88 -9.46 3.02
CA ASP A 1 -0.45 -10.51 3.97
C ASP A 1 0.63 -10.01 4.93
N CYS A 2 0.30 -9.05 5.77
CA CYS A 2 1.24 -8.46 6.72
C CYS A 2 1.05 -8.95 8.17
N GLY A 3 0.32 -10.04 8.39
CA GLY A 3 0.00 -10.50 9.77
C GLY A 3 -1.13 -9.72 10.45
N GLY A 4 -2.01 -9.07 9.67
CA GLY A 4 -3.15 -8.32 10.18
C GLY A 4 -2.77 -6.98 10.81
N THR A 5 -3.64 -6.45 11.69
CA THR A 5 -3.47 -5.12 12.29
C THR A 5 -2.17 -5.00 13.10
N TYR A 6 -1.81 -6.04 13.85
CA TYR A 6 -0.59 -6.04 14.66
C TYR A 6 0.67 -6.05 13.80
N GLY A 7 0.74 -6.92 12.79
CA GLY A 7 1.91 -6.95 11.91
C GLY A 7 2.03 -5.69 11.04
N TYR A 8 0.91 -5.06 10.64
CA TYR A 8 0.97 -3.73 10.01
C TYR A 8 1.54 -2.65 10.94
N LYS A 9 1.14 -2.66 12.21
CA LYS A 9 1.68 -1.73 13.21
C LYS A 9 3.18 -1.93 13.41
N GLU A 10 3.64 -3.17 13.51
CA GLU A 10 5.07 -3.51 13.61
C GLU A 10 5.86 -3.02 12.38
N ILE A 11 5.35 -3.28 11.17
CA ILE A 11 5.95 -2.76 9.94
C ILE A 11 6.11 -1.24 10.00
N ASN A 12 5.11 -0.52 10.50
CA ASN A 12 5.16 0.94 10.62
C ASN A 12 6.21 1.37 11.64
N GLU A 13 6.23 0.76 12.82
CA GLU A 13 7.21 1.04 13.88
C GLU A 13 8.64 0.84 13.39
N VAL A 14 8.91 -0.29 12.71
CA VAL A 14 10.23 -0.59 12.14
C VAL A 14 10.57 0.37 11.01
N SER A 15 9.63 0.65 10.09
CA SER A 15 9.87 1.48 8.90
C SER A 15 10.13 2.96 9.23
N LEU A 16 9.65 3.44 10.38
CA LEU A 16 9.88 4.82 10.85
C LEU A 16 11.17 4.98 11.67
N ASN A 17 11.86 3.88 11.98
CA ASN A 17 13.10 3.89 12.73
C ASN A 17 14.26 3.31 11.91
N PRO A 18 15.03 4.14 11.17
CA PRO A 18 16.20 3.70 10.39
C PRO A 18 17.30 3.01 11.21
N LYS A 19 17.30 3.15 12.54
CA LYS A 19 18.25 2.49 13.45
C LYS A 19 17.72 1.15 13.98
N HIS A 20 16.46 0.80 13.69
CA HIS A 20 15.89 -0.48 14.11
C HIS A 20 16.68 -1.63 13.46
N PRO A 21 17.02 -2.70 14.21
CA PRO A 21 17.78 -3.83 13.66
C PRO A 21 17.14 -4.44 12.41
N GLU A 22 15.81 -4.42 12.35
CA GLU A 22 15.02 -4.98 11.25
C GLU A 22 14.68 -3.99 10.13
N TYR A 23 15.13 -2.73 10.21
CA TYR A 23 14.78 -1.69 9.23
C TYR A 23 15.04 -2.13 7.78
N LYS A 24 16.23 -2.68 7.52
CA LYS A 24 16.64 -3.11 6.18
C LYS A 24 15.83 -4.29 5.65
N SER A 25 15.57 -5.30 6.50
CA SER A 25 14.77 -6.47 6.12
C SER A 25 13.32 -6.06 5.86
N THR A 26 12.74 -5.22 6.73
CA THR A 26 11.37 -4.72 6.56
C THR A 26 11.25 -3.90 5.29
N LYS A 27 12.12 -2.91 5.04
CA LYS A 27 12.11 -2.11 3.80
C LYS A 27 12.29 -2.96 2.53
N ARG A 28 13.06 -4.05 2.59
CA ARG A 28 13.17 -4.99 1.47
C ARG A 28 11.88 -5.74 1.23
N TRP A 29 11.18 -6.12 2.29
CA TRP A 29 9.92 -6.88 2.21
C TRP A 29 8.75 -6.00 1.74
N VAL A 30 8.56 -4.81 2.32
CA VAL A 30 7.47 -3.88 1.92
C VAL A 30 7.77 -3.15 0.61
N GLY A 31 9.02 -3.14 0.17
CA GLY A 31 9.50 -2.38 -0.98
C GLY A 31 10.05 -1.00 -0.62
N SER A 32 11.03 -0.55 -1.39
CA SER A 32 11.77 0.70 -1.14
C SER A 32 10.85 1.93 -1.12
N ASN A 33 9.82 1.94 -1.97
CA ASN A 33 8.90 3.07 -2.14
C ASN A 33 7.73 3.08 -1.15
N PHE A 34 7.58 2.03 -0.33
CA PHE A 34 6.52 2.01 0.68
C PHE A 34 6.85 3.00 1.79
N ASP A 35 5.90 3.92 2.05
CA ASP A 35 5.90 4.84 3.18
C ASP A 35 4.53 4.76 3.86
N PRO A 36 4.45 4.30 5.12
CA PRO A 36 3.17 4.14 5.82
C PRO A 36 2.46 5.46 6.12
N MET A 37 3.13 6.61 5.99
CA MET A 37 2.56 7.93 6.22
C MET A 37 2.01 8.58 4.95
N VAL A 38 2.22 7.97 3.78
CA VAL A 38 1.78 8.51 2.49
C VAL A 38 0.51 7.82 2.01
N CYS A 39 -0.54 8.61 1.79
CA CYS A 39 -1.75 8.20 1.09
C CYS A 39 -1.97 9.12 -0.13
N ASP A 40 -1.66 8.62 -1.33
CA ASP A 40 -1.83 9.39 -2.57
C ASP A 40 -3.29 9.35 -3.07
N LEU A 41 -4.09 10.27 -2.53
CA LEU A 41 -5.50 10.42 -2.88
C LEU A 41 -5.74 10.66 -4.37
N LYS A 42 -4.82 11.35 -5.06
CA LYS A 42 -4.97 11.66 -6.48
C LYS A 42 -4.88 10.38 -7.31
N THR A 43 -3.85 9.56 -7.04
CA THR A 43 -3.68 8.27 -7.72
C THR A 43 -4.83 7.32 -7.40
N ILE A 44 -5.27 7.27 -6.14
CA ILE A 44 -6.43 6.46 -5.73
C ILE A 44 -7.67 6.87 -6.52
N GLN A 45 -8.01 8.17 -6.55
CA GLN A 45 -9.20 8.67 -7.25
C GLN A 45 -9.15 8.38 -8.77
N GLN A 46 -7.98 8.54 -9.38
CA GLN A 46 -7.78 8.21 -10.79
C GLN A 46 -8.00 6.72 -11.07
N ASN A 47 -7.45 5.84 -10.23
CA ASN A 47 -7.58 4.39 -10.39
C ASN A 47 -9.01 3.91 -10.14
N LEU A 48 -9.70 4.46 -9.14
CA LEU A 48 -11.13 4.20 -8.92
C LEU A 48 -11.97 4.65 -10.12
N GLY A 49 -11.65 5.79 -10.73
CA GLY A 49 -12.31 6.26 -11.94
C GLY A 49 -12.11 5.32 -13.14
N LYS A 50 -10.90 4.77 -13.31
CA LYS A 50 -10.63 3.75 -14.33
C LYS A 50 -11.39 2.46 -14.04
N PHE A 51 -11.38 2.01 -12.80
CA PHE A 51 -12.09 0.79 -12.39
C PHE A 51 -13.60 0.91 -12.61
N ARG A 52 -14.19 2.07 -12.33
CA ARG A 52 -15.60 2.34 -12.64
C ARG A 52 -15.90 2.21 -14.14
N LYS A 53 -15.00 2.66 -15.02
CA LYS A 53 -15.18 2.49 -16.47
C LYS A 53 -15.14 1.01 -16.88
N LEU A 54 -14.18 0.25 -16.33
CA LEU A 54 -14.08 -1.20 -16.57
C LEU A 54 -15.33 -1.95 -16.09
N ILE A 55 -15.90 -1.56 -14.95
CA ILE A 55 -17.17 -2.12 -14.47
C ILE A 55 -18.29 -1.80 -15.44
N ALA A 56 -18.42 -0.55 -15.87
CA ALA A 56 -19.45 -0.16 -16.84
C ALA A 56 -19.32 -0.93 -18.16
N GLU A 57 -18.11 -1.07 -18.71
CA GLU A 57 -17.85 -1.86 -19.92
C GLU A 57 -18.21 -3.35 -19.72
N TYR A 58 -17.96 -3.92 -18.54
CA TYR A 58 -18.35 -5.29 -18.22
C TYR A 58 -19.87 -5.45 -18.07
N GLU A 59 -20.53 -4.50 -17.42
CA GLU A 59 -21.98 -4.49 -17.16
C GLU A 59 -22.81 -4.20 -18.42
N GLU A 60 -22.32 -3.32 -19.29
CA GLU A 60 -22.90 -3.03 -20.60
C GLU A 60 -22.72 -4.21 -21.57
N GLY A 61 -21.94 -5.21 -21.17
CA GLY A 61 -21.57 -6.35 -21.97
C GLY A 61 -20.55 -5.93 -23.02
N PHE A 62 -19.64 -6.84 -23.34
CA PHE A 62 -19.08 -6.83 -24.68
C PHE A 62 -20.19 -6.82 -25.73
#